data_AF-A0A7H4P529-F1
#
_entry.id   AF-A0A7H4P529-F1
#
_cell.length_a   1.000
_cell.length_b   1.000
_cell.length_c   1.000
_cell.angle_alpha   90.00
_cell.angle_beta   90.00
_cell.angle_gamma   90.00
#
_symmetry.space_group_name_H-M   'P 1'
#
loop_
_entity.id
_entity.type
_entity.pdbx_description
1 polymer ?
#
loop_
_entity_poly.entity_id
_entity_poly.type
_entity_poly.pdbx_seq_one_letter_code
_entity_poly.pdbx_strand_id
1 'polypeptide(L)' 'MKYFLIFLLVLAIFVISVTLGAQNDQLVTFNYLLAQGEFRISTLLAVLFAAGFAIGWLICGLFWLRVSRLSGARRA' A
#
# COMPACT_ATOMS: atom_id res chain seq x y z
N MET A 1 -5.21 25.99 0.11
CA MET A 1 -5.93 25.33 1.22
C MET A 1 -6.85 24.19 0.77
N LYS A 2 -7.67 24.34 -0.29
CA LYS A 2 -8.62 23.29 -0.73
C LYS A 2 -7.99 21.89 -0.95
N TYR A 3 -6.88 21.82 -1.69
CA TYR A 3 -6.19 20.54 -1.95
C TYR A 3 -5.57 19.91 -0.70
N PHE A 4 -5.12 20.72 0.25
CA PHE A 4 -4.57 20.24 1.52
C PHE A 4 -5.64 19.58 2.38
N LEU A 5 -6.83 20.20 2.48
CA LEU A 5 -7.96 19.63 3.22
C LEU A 5 -8.48 18.34 2.56
N ILE A 6 -8.57 18.30 1.23
CA ILE A 6 -8.96 17.09 0.50
C ILE A 6 -7.93 15.97 0.74
N PHE A 7 -6.64 16.29 0.68
CA PHE A 7 -5.59 15.31 0.98
C PHE A 7 -5.71 14.75 2.41
N LEU A 8 -5.91 15.62 3.41
CA LEU A 8 -6.11 15.20 4.80
C LEU A 8 -7.34 14.30 4.94
N LEU A 9 -8.45 14.65 4.29
CA LEU A 9 -9.68 13.84 4.29
C LEU A 9 -9.43 12.45 3.70
N VAL A 10 -8.79 12.37 2.53
CA VAL A 10 -8.44 11.10 1.89
C VAL A 10 -7.52 10.28 2.79
N LEU A 11 -6.51 10.91 3.39
CA LEU A 11 -5.60 10.26 4.33
C LEU A 11 -6.35 9.71 5.56
N ALA A 12 -7.28 10.47 6.13
CA ALA A 12 -8.08 10.04 7.27
C ALA A 12 -8.95 8.82 6.91
N ILE A 13 -9.67 8.87 5.78
CA ILE A 13 -10.49 7.75 5.29
C ILE A 13 -9.63 6.51 5.08
N PHE A 14 -8.45 6.70 4.49
CA PHE A 14 -7.50 5.63 4.25
C PHE A 14 -7.01 4.97 5.55
N VAL A 15 -6.61 5.76 6.54
CA VAL A 15 -6.18 5.25 7.86
C VAL A 15 -7.32 4.48 8.54
N ILE A 16 -8.54 5.02 8.51
CA ILE A 16 -9.72 4.36 9.10
C ILE A 16 -9.98 3.03 8.39
N SER A 17 -9.94 3.00 7.06
CA SER A 17 -10.16 1.78 6.26
C SER A 17 -9.12 0.70 6.58
N VAL A 18 -7.83 1.05 6.64
CA VAL A 18 -6.77 0.11 7.02
C VAL A 18 -6.96 -0.39 8.45
N THR A 19 -7.31 0.51 9.39
CA THR A 19 -7.49 0.15 10.80
C THR A 19 -8.67 -0.79 10.99
N LEU A 20 -9.82 -0.49 10.37
CA LEU A 20 -11.00 -1.37 10.39
C LEU A 20 -10.67 -2.72 9.78
N GLY A 21 -9.95 -2.73 8.66
CA GLY A 21 -9.47 -3.92 8.01
C GLY A 21 -8.52 -4.76 8.88
N ALA A 22 -7.58 -4.12 9.57
CA ALA A 22 -6.60 -4.75 10.45
C ALA A 22 -7.18 -5.25 11.77
N GLN A 23 -8.34 -4.74 12.21
CA GLN A 23 -9.06 -5.25 13.39
C GLN A 23 -9.95 -6.47 13.08
N ASN A 24 -9.91 -7.00 11.86
CA ASN A 24 -10.64 -8.23 11.54
C ASN A 24 -9.90 -9.46 12.07
N ASP A 25 -10.38 -9.97 13.20
CA ASP A 25 -9.89 -11.21 13.83
C ASP A 25 -10.48 -12.50 13.25
N GLN A 26 -11.33 -12.38 12.23
CA GLN A 26 -11.88 -13.54 11.54
C GLN A 26 -10.75 -14.39 10.94
N LEU A 27 -10.79 -15.68 11.25
CA LEU A 27 -9.91 -16.69 10.68
C LEU A 27 -10.49 -17.17 9.35
N VAL A 28 -9.62 -17.28 8.34
CA VAL A 28 -9.96 -17.79 7.01
C VAL A 28 -9.03 -18.96 6.71
N THR A 29 -9.62 -20.06 6.26
CA THR A 29 -8.91 -21.26 5.84
C THR A 29 -8.40 -21.09 4.42
N PHE A 30 -7.08 -21.16 4.26
CA PHE A 30 -6.42 -21.19 2.96
C PHE A 30 -5.97 -22.62 2.66
N ASN A 31 -6.57 -23.21 1.62
CA ASN A 31 -6.17 -24.50 1.09
C ASN A 31 -5.07 -24.31 0.05
N TYR A 32 -3.81 -24.47 0.46
CA TYR A 32 -2.70 -24.60 -0.47
C TYR A 32 -2.66 -26.01 -1.05
N LEU A 33 -2.02 -26.16 -2.20
CA LEU A 33 -1.93 -27.42 -2.94
C LEU A 33 -1.33 -28.58 -2.12
N LEU A 34 -0.53 -28.28 -1.10
CA LEU A 34 0.15 -29.25 -0.25
C LEU A 34 -0.31 -29.22 1.22
N ALA A 35 -1.02 -28.18 1.66
CA ALA A 35 -1.40 -28.01 3.06
C ALA A 35 -2.52 -26.98 3.22
N GLN A 36 -3.35 -27.14 4.25
CA GLN A 36 -4.32 -26.14 4.68
C GLN A 36 -3.73 -25.31 5.82
N GLY A 37 -3.84 -23.99 5.75
CA GLY A 37 -3.41 -23.07 6.81
C GLY A 37 -4.53 -22.10 7.19
N GLU A 38 -4.64 -21.78 8.48
CA GLU A 38 -5.59 -20.77 8.97
C GLU A 38 -4.88 -19.43 9.15
N PHE A 39 -5.42 -18.38 8.55
CA PHE A 39 -4.86 -17.04 8.64
C PHE A 39 -5.93 -16.04 9.06
N ARG A 40 -5.52 -15.01 9.80
CA ARG A 40 -6.41 -13.91 10.16
C ARG A 40 -6.56 -12.96 8.98
N ILE A 41 -7.77 -12.47 8.72
CA ILE A 41 -8.02 -11.45 7.69
C ILE A 41 -7.11 -10.23 7.90
N SER A 42 -6.94 -9.81 9.15
CA SER A 42 -6.03 -8.73 9.54
C SER A 42 -4.61 -8.90 9.02
N THR A 43 -4.04 -10.10 9.16
CA THR A 43 -2.67 -10.42 8.69
C THR A 43 -2.58 -10.40 7.18
N LEU A 44 -3.56 -10.96 6.48
CA LEU A 44 -3.60 -10.93 5.01
C LEU A 44 -3.69 -9.51 4.49
N LEU A 45 -4.57 -8.71 5.07
CA LEU A 45 -4.76 -7.33 4.66
C LEU A 45 -3.50 -6.50 4.93
N ALA A 46 -2.87 -6.67 6.09
CA ALA A 46 -1.63 -5.98 6.43
C ALA A 46 -0.50 -6.31 5.44
N VAL A 47 -0.34 -7.60 5.09
CA VAL A 47 0.68 -8.05 4.13
C VAL A 47 0.40 -7.51 2.73
N LEU A 48 -0.85 -7.61 2.25
CA LEU A 48 -1.24 -7.12 0.92
C LEU A 48 -1.05 -5.61 0.80
N PHE A 49 -1.43 -4.87 1.84
CA PHE A 49 -1.30 -3.43 1.88
C PHE A 49 0.17 -2.99 1.91
N ALA A 50 0.99 -3.60 2.79
CA ALA A 50 2.41 -3.31 2.86
C ALA A 50 3.14 -3.62 1.55
N ALA A 51 2.82 -4.76 0.93
CA ALA A 51 3.38 -5.15 -0.37
C ALA A 51 2.94 -4.17 -1.47
N GLY A 52 1.65 -3.83 -1.56
CA GLY A 52 1.14 -2.87 -2.53
C GLY A 52 1.76 -1.49 -2.38
N PHE A 53 1.91 -1.01 -1.14
CA PHE A 53 2.57 0.26 -0.83
C PHE A 53 4.06 0.23 -1.21
N ALA A 54 4.78 -0.84 -0.89
CA ALA A 54 6.20 -0.99 -1.24
C ALA A 54 6.41 -1.02 -2.77
N ILE A 55 5.56 -1.75 -3.50
CA ILE A 55 5.60 -1.80 -4.96
C ILE A 55 5.28 -0.42 -5.55
N GLY A 56 4.22 0.23 -5.08
CA GLY A 56 3.85 1.57 -5.53
C GLY A 56 4.97 2.59 -5.27
N TRP A 57 5.57 2.56 -4.09
CA TRP A 57 6.72 3.39 -3.72
C TRP A 57 7.90 3.14 -4.65
N LEU A 58 8.26 1.87 -4.88
CA LEU A 58 9.37 1.51 -5.78
C LEU A 58 9.13 2.03 -7.19
N ILE A 59 7.94 1.85 -7.76
CA ILE A 59 7.60 2.34 -9.09
C ILE A 59 7.69 3.87 -9.13
N CYS A 60 7.04 4.56 -8.20
CA CYS A 60 7.08 6.03 -8.11
C CYS A 60 8.51 6.55 -7.95
N GLY A 61 9.31 5.93 -7.08
CA GLY A 61 10.71 6.28 -6.85
C GLY A 61 11.58 6.09 -8.09
N LEU A 62 11.43 4.96 -8.79
CA LEU A 62 12.16 4.69 -10.04
C LEU A 62 11.79 5.68 -11.15
N PHE A 63 10.50 5.97 -11.33
CA PHE A 63 10.04 6.95 -12.32
C PHE A 63 10.53 8.36 -11.99
N TRP A 64 10.48 8.77 -10.71
CA TRP A 64 11.02 10.04 -10.26
C TRP A 64 12.51 10.15 -10.56
N LEU A 65 13.30 9.15 -10.15
CA LEU A 65 14.75 9.08 -10.43
C LEU A 65 15.05 9.14 -11.93
N ARG A 66 14.28 8.44 -12.76
CA ARG A 66 14.43 8.46 -14.22
C ARG A 66 14.17 9.86 -14.79
N VAL A 67 13.06 10.49 -14.38
CA VAL A 67 12.72 11.86 -14.79
C VAL A 67 13.78 12.86 -14.35
N SER A 68 14.23 12.79 -13.09
CA SER A 68 15.26 13.69 -12.55
C SER A 68 16.60 13.54 -13.28
N ARG A 69 17.02 12.32 -13.63
CA ARG A 69 18.26 12.11 -14.42
C ARG A 69 18.14 12.64 -15.85
N LEU A 70 16.99 12.46 -16.50
CA LEU A 70 16.74 12.97 -17.86
C LEU A 70 16.62 14.50 -17.92
N SER A 71 16.17 15.14 -16.85
CA SER A 71 16.09 16.60 -16.75
C SER A 71 17.43 17.23 -16.36
N GLY A 72 18.27 16.52 -15.59
CA GLY A 72 19.67 16.90 -15.35
C GLY A 72 20.54 16.86 -16.62
N ALA A 73 20.38 15.82 -17.45
CA ALA A 73 21.11 15.69 -18.72
C ALA A 73 20.70 16.70 -19.80
N ARG A 74 19.55 17.38 -19.65
CA ARG A 74 19.07 18.42 -20.59
C ARG A 74 19.51 19.83 -20.21
N ARG A 75 20.17 20.01 -19.06
CA ARG A 75 20.66 21.30 -18.53
C ARG A 75 22.19 21.42 -18.53
N ALA A 76 22.91 20.41 -19.04
CA ALA A 76 24.35 20.42 -19.27
C ALA A 76 24.63 20.41 -20.78
#